data_AF-A0A7V9G862-F1
#
_entry.id   AF-A0A7V9G862-F1
#
_cell.length_a   1.000
_cell.length_b   1.000
_cell.length_c   1.000
_cell.angle_alpha   90.00
_cell.angle_beta   90.00
_cell.angle_gamma   90.00
#
_symmetry.space_group_name_H-M   'P 1'
#
loop_
_entity.id
_entity.type
_entity.pdbx_description
1 polymer ?
#
loop_
_entity_poly.entity_id
_entity_poly.type
_entity_poly.pdbx_seq_one_letter_code
_entity_poly.pdbx_strand_id
1 'polypeptide(L)'
;MSHAADIECILRTIAASALERRPLGPDLRAQCGALGKMIADELDAGKDVASALSGHLPDELRAALRGPRPSLERSALLTAERLRLDRAARLAWIDAIAHPLLTMIGVVVAVVVILRVSGHGFAAPWLIVGIGVLIVGAAVVWLSQSPYAARWLPSLASLGYHMSQSQRFERAALVARWRLPESELIPVLGSDAAGLGTVLRHPEAEHHCRQLADYHASAAVRSRRHMVRILSGIVYVVAGALLLSAAVEPMAGLVDALCAMNDME
;
A
#
# COMPACT_ATOMS: atom_id res chain seq x y z
N MET A 1 4.72 18.08 -13.76
CA MET A 1 3.60 17.75 -12.85
C MET A 1 2.58 16.99 -13.67
N SER A 2 2.12 15.83 -13.20
CA SER A 2 1.49 14.84 -14.06
C SER A 2 0.02 15.17 -14.35
N HIS A 3 -0.40 14.91 -15.59
CA HIS A 3 -1.77 15.02 -16.07
C HIS A 3 -2.80 14.29 -15.16
N ALA A 4 -2.35 13.30 -14.39
CA ALA A 4 -3.13 12.57 -13.41
C ALA A 4 -3.52 13.41 -12.18
N ALA A 5 -2.65 14.32 -11.71
CA ALA A 5 -2.95 15.19 -10.58
C ALA A 5 -4.04 16.22 -10.92
N ASP A 6 -4.03 16.74 -12.15
CA ASP A 6 -5.04 17.68 -12.63
C ASP A 6 -6.41 16.99 -12.78
N ILE A 7 -6.43 15.76 -13.32
CA ILE A 7 -7.65 14.95 -13.43
C ILE A 7 -8.20 14.60 -12.05
N GLU A 8 -7.35 14.22 -11.10
CA GLU A 8 -7.74 13.94 -9.71
C GLU A 8 -8.38 15.17 -9.06
N CYS A 9 -7.79 16.35 -9.25
CA CYS A 9 -8.38 17.61 -8.78
C CYS A 9 -9.78 17.81 -9.37
N ILE A 10 -9.92 17.71 -10.69
CA ILE A 10 -11.19 17.96 -11.38
C ILE A 10 -12.28 17.03 -10.88
N LEU A 11 -12.00 15.74 -10.78
CA LEU A 11 -12.96 14.75 -10.29
C LEU A 11 -13.34 15.01 -8.83
N ARG A 12 -12.38 15.43 -7.99
CA ARG A 12 -12.63 15.77 -6.59
C ARG A 12 -13.49 17.02 -6.43
N THR A 13 -13.23 18.05 -7.24
CA THR A 13 -14.03 19.28 -7.25
C THR A 13 -15.44 19.01 -7.76
N ILE A 14 -15.61 18.19 -8.81
CA ILE A 14 -16.93 17.74 -9.26
C ILE A 14 -17.69 17.03 -8.15
N ALA A 15 -17.05 16.09 -7.46
CA ALA A 15 -17.64 15.37 -6.35
C ALA A 15 -18.05 16.30 -5.20
N ALA A 16 -17.19 17.26 -4.83
CA ALA A 16 -17.46 18.22 -3.76
C ALA A 16 -18.61 19.18 -4.11
N SER A 17 -18.56 19.81 -5.28
CA SER A 17 -19.59 20.76 -5.72
C SER A 17 -20.95 20.06 -5.87
N ALA A 18 -20.98 18.81 -6.31
CA ALA A 18 -22.22 18.06 -6.43
C ALA A 18 -22.83 17.69 -5.06
N LEU A 19 -22.00 17.23 -4.12
CA LEU A 19 -22.43 16.88 -2.76
C LEU A 19 -22.99 18.10 -2.00
N GLU A 20 -22.45 19.28 -2.27
CA GLU A 20 -22.83 20.55 -1.66
C GLU A 20 -23.83 21.36 -2.50
N ARG A 21 -24.24 20.84 -3.68
CA ARG A 21 -25.12 21.50 -4.66
C ARG A 21 -24.64 22.91 -5.07
N ARG A 22 -23.33 23.11 -5.16
CA ARG A 22 -22.70 24.36 -5.58
C ARG A 22 -22.49 24.39 -7.10
N PRO A 23 -22.43 25.58 -7.72
CA PRO A 23 -22.12 25.71 -9.13
C PRO A 23 -20.70 25.20 -9.44
N LEU A 24 -20.59 24.26 -10.38
CA LEU A 24 -19.36 23.53 -10.68
C LEU A 24 -18.29 24.38 -11.40
N GLY A 25 -18.70 25.23 -12.33
CA GLY A 25 -17.79 26.04 -13.15
C GLY A 25 -16.83 26.94 -12.34
N PRO A 26 -17.32 27.72 -11.36
CA PRO A 26 -16.48 28.53 -10.49
C PRO A 26 -15.44 27.72 -9.70
N ASP A 27 -15.82 26.58 -9.14
CA ASP A 27 -14.94 25.76 -8.31
C ASP A 27 -13.83 25.10 -9.14
N LEU A 28 -14.14 24.63 -10.36
CA LEU A 28 -13.16 24.07 -11.30
C LEU A 28 -12.09 25.08 -11.70
N ARG A 29 -12.47 26.35 -11.92
CA ARG A 29 -11.54 27.44 -12.24
C ARG A 29 -10.64 27.79 -11.07
N ALA A 30 -11.18 27.74 -9.85
CA ALA A 30 -10.44 28.12 -8.65
C ALA A 30 -9.44 27.04 -8.21
N GLN A 31 -9.77 25.76 -8.40
CA GLN A 31 -9.05 24.66 -7.74
C GLN A 31 -8.14 23.86 -8.68
N CYS A 32 -8.47 23.74 -9.98
CA CYS A 32 -7.87 22.70 -10.84
C CYS A 32 -7.09 23.22 -12.06
N GLY A 33 -6.58 24.45 -11.97
CA GLY A 33 -5.64 25.01 -12.94
C GLY A 33 -6.18 25.12 -14.37
N ALA A 34 -5.29 25.00 -15.36
CA ALA A 34 -5.63 25.23 -16.77
C ALA A 34 -6.64 24.22 -17.32
N LEU A 35 -6.51 22.93 -16.97
CA LEU A 35 -7.44 21.88 -17.40
C LEU A 35 -8.84 22.09 -16.79
N GLY A 36 -8.90 22.49 -15.50
CA GLY A 36 -10.16 22.84 -14.84
C GLY A 36 -10.85 24.04 -15.48
N LYS A 37 -10.08 25.06 -15.89
CA LYS A 37 -10.62 26.23 -16.59
C LYS A 37 -11.22 25.87 -17.96
N MET A 38 -10.53 25.07 -18.77
CA MET A 38 -11.06 24.63 -20.07
C MET A 38 -12.39 23.86 -19.92
N ILE A 39 -12.48 22.94 -18.96
CA ILE A 39 -13.71 22.18 -18.71
C ILE A 39 -14.82 23.09 -18.20
N ALA A 40 -14.52 24.05 -17.33
CA ALA A 40 -15.52 25.04 -16.89
C ALA A 40 -16.05 25.89 -18.05
N ASP A 41 -15.19 26.28 -18.99
CA ASP A 41 -15.60 27.04 -20.17
C ASP A 41 -16.48 26.19 -21.12
N GLU A 42 -16.20 24.88 -21.24
CA GLU A 42 -17.05 23.94 -21.99
C GLU A 42 -18.44 23.74 -21.35
N LEU A 43 -18.50 23.71 -20.02
CA LEU A 43 -19.75 23.63 -19.25
C LEU A 43 -20.60 24.90 -19.42
N ASP A 44 -19.96 26.08 -19.35
CA ASP A 44 -20.64 27.36 -19.56
C ASP A 44 -21.12 27.52 -21.02
N ALA A 45 -20.47 26.85 -21.98
CA ALA A 45 -20.93 26.74 -23.36
C ALA A 45 -22.11 25.76 -23.55
N GLY A 46 -22.64 25.18 -22.47
CA GLY A 46 -23.82 24.32 -22.49
C GLY A 46 -23.55 22.86 -22.83
N LYS A 47 -22.27 22.42 -22.89
CA LYS A 47 -21.96 20.99 -22.98
C LYS A 47 -22.30 20.31 -21.67
N ASP A 48 -22.78 19.07 -21.75
CA ASP A 48 -22.94 18.25 -20.55
C ASP A 48 -21.55 17.89 -19.98
N VAL A 49 -21.51 17.64 -18.66
CA VAL A 49 -20.26 17.36 -17.96
C VAL A 49 -19.54 16.13 -18.54
N ALA A 50 -20.29 15.18 -19.11
CA ALA A 50 -19.74 13.98 -19.74
C ALA A 50 -18.99 14.30 -21.03
N SER A 51 -19.58 15.13 -21.90
CA SER A 51 -18.94 15.58 -23.13
C SER A 51 -17.71 16.44 -22.82
N ALA A 52 -17.82 17.33 -21.83
CA ALA A 52 -16.72 18.20 -21.40
C ALA A 52 -15.52 17.44 -20.83
N LEU A 53 -15.75 16.32 -20.13
CA LEU A 53 -14.68 15.47 -19.59
C LEU A 53 -14.11 14.47 -20.60
N SER A 54 -14.93 14.02 -21.57
CA SER A 54 -14.58 12.89 -22.43
C SER A 54 -13.30 13.10 -23.24
N GLY A 55 -13.00 14.34 -23.65
CA GLY A 55 -11.78 14.68 -24.39
C GLY A 55 -10.49 14.69 -23.57
N HIS A 56 -10.60 14.68 -22.23
CA HIS A 56 -9.47 14.87 -21.32
C HIS A 56 -9.21 13.68 -20.38
N LEU A 57 -10.11 12.70 -20.38
CA LEU A 57 -9.97 11.48 -19.58
C LEU A 57 -9.24 10.37 -20.34
N PRO A 58 -8.42 9.54 -19.66
CA PRO A 58 -7.90 8.28 -20.17
C PRO A 58 -9.01 7.37 -20.72
N ASP A 59 -8.67 6.58 -21.75
CA ASP A 59 -9.62 5.72 -22.48
C ASP A 59 -10.43 4.80 -21.57
N GLU A 60 -9.80 4.27 -20.52
CA GLU A 60 -10.38 3.39 -19.50
C GLU A 60 -11.53 4.09 -18.72
N LEU A 61 -11.34 5.37 -18.38
CA LEU A 61 -12.35 6.19 -17.70
C LEU A 61 -13.42 6.68 -18.67
N ARG A 62 -13.04 6.92 -19.93
CA ARG A 62 -13.97 7.29 -21.01
C ARG A 62 -14.94 6.15 -21.33
N ALA A 63 -14.48 4.91 -21.27
CA ALA A 63 -15.31 3.71 -21.43
C ALA A 63 -16.34 3.57 -20.30
N ALA A 64 -15.96 3.88 -19.05
CA ALA A 64 -16.86 3.84 -17.90
C ALA A 64 -18.01 4.88 -17.97
N LEU A 65 -17.81 6.00 -18.68
CA LEU A 65 -18.84 7.04 -18.89
C LEU A 65 -19.85 6.74 -20.01
N ARG A 66 -19.60 5.71 -20.84
CA ARG A 66 -20.43 5.36 -22.01
C ARG A 66 -21.52 4.30 -21.74
N GLY A 67 -21.54 3.67 -20.56
CA GLY A 67 -22.56 2.67 -20.17
C GLY A 67 -23.90 3.27 -19.67
N PRO A 68 -24.91 2.44 -19.33
CA PRO A 68 -26.13 2.91 -18.67
C PRO A 68 -25.76 3.67 -17.39
N ARG A 69 -26.23 4.92 -17.30
CA ARG A 69 -25.59 5.97 -16.50
C ARG A 69 -26.11 6.01 -15.04
N PRO A 70 -25.29 5.73 -14.03
CA PRO A 70 -25.33 6.51 -12.80
C PRO A 70 -25.07 8.00 -13.14
N SER A 71 -25.62 8.94 -12.36
CA SER A 71 -25.36 10.37 -12.60
C SER A 71 -23.85 10.65 -12.60
N LEU A 72 -23.40 11.63 -13.37
CA LEU A 72 -21.97 11.94 -13.49
C LEU A 72 -21.32 12.28 -12.14
N GLU A 73 -22.10 12.90 -11.26
CA GLU A 73 -21.78 13.06 -9.83
C GLU A 73 -21.41 11.72 -9.17
N ARG A 74 -22.21 10.67 -9.39
CA ARG A 74 -22.02 9.34 -8.81
C ARG A 74 -20.81 8.63 -9.43
N SER A 75 -20.58 8.77 -10.73
CA SER A 75 -19.37 8.26 -11.40
C SER A 75 -18.10 8.98 -10.93
N ALA A 76 -18.16 10.30 -10.76
CA ALA A 76 -17.03 11.11 -10.28
C ALA A 76 -16.71 10.77 -8.82
N LEU A 77 -17.73 10.62 -7.96
CA LEU A 77 -17.56 10.20 -6.57
C LEU A 77 -16.91 8.82 -6.45
N LEU A 78 -17.38 7.83 -7.24
CA LEU A 78 -16.80 6.49 -7.25
C LEU A 78 -15.36 6.49 -7.78
N THR A 79 -15.07 7.30 -8.79
CA THR A 79 -13.73 7.38 -9.39
C THR A 79 -12.75 8.11 -8.47
N ALA A 80 -13.15 9.24 -7.88
CA ALA A 80 -12.35 9.99 -6.93
C ALA A 80 -12.02 9.15 -5.69
N GLU A 81 -13.00 8.39 -5.20
CA GLU A 81 -12.79 7.52 -4.06
C GLU A 81 -11.87 6.34 -4.40
N ARG A 82 -12.01 5.76 -5.59
CA ARG A 82 -11.10 4.72 -6.08
C ARG A 82 -9.67 5.23 -6.23
N LEU A 83 -9.49 6.42 -6.80
CA LEU A 83 -8.17 7.05 -6.90
C LEU A 83 -7.57 7.35 -5.53
N ARG A 84 -8.38 7.79 -4.56
CA ARG A 84 -7.96 8.00 -3.17
C ARG A 84 -7.48 6.68 -2.54
N LEU A 85 -8.23 5.60 -2.74
CA LEU A 85 -7.89 4.27 -2.22
C LEU A 85 -6.64 3.70 -2.90
N ASP A 86 -6.50 3.85 -4.21
CA ASP A 86 -5.31 3.41 -4.94
C ASP A 86 -4.07 4.20 -4.52
N ARG A 87 -4.20 5.51 -4.29
CA ARG A 87 -3.10 6.36 -3.79
C ARG A 87 -2.72 6.00 -2.36
N ALA A 88 -3.70 5.81 -1.48
CA ALA A 88 -3.47 5.37 -0.11
C ALA A 88 -2.83 3.97 -0.08
N ALA A 89 -3.27 3.05 -0.93
CA ALA A 89 -2.69 1.73 -1.07
C ALA A 89 -1.25 1.79 -1.60
N ARG A 90 -0.96 2.60 -2.62
CA ARG A 90 0.40 2.79 -3.15
C ARG A 90 1.33 3.38 -2.10
N LEU A 91 0.91 4.44 -1.41
CA LEU A 91 1.72 5.05 -0.35
C LEU A 91 1.93 4.08 0.82
N ALA A 92 0.88 3.36 1.24
CA ALA A 92 1.00 2.35 2.28
C ALA A 92 1.91 1.19 1.87
N TRP A 93 1.90 0.80 0.59
CA TRP A 93 2.78 -0.24 0.05
C TRP A 93 4.23 0.22 -0.04
N ILE A 94 4.46 1.44 -0.53
CA ILE A 94 5.78 2.08 -0.54
C ILE A 94 6.31 2.18 0.89
N ASP A 95 5.53 2.68 1.84
CA ASP A 95 5.96 2.80 3.25
C ASP A 95 6.15 1.43 3.93
N ALA A 96 5.35 0.43 3.56
CA ALA A 96 5.46 -0.92 4.12
C ALA A 96 6.68 -1.68 3.61
N ILE A 97 7.18 -1.38 2.41
CA ILE A 97 8.30 -2.11 1.78
C ILE A 97 9.58 -1.28 1.77
N ALA A 98 9.51 -0.01 1.35
CA ALA A 98 10.69 0.83 1.22
C ALA A 98 11.37 1.03 2.56
N HIS A 99 10.61 1.25 3.64
CA HIS A 99 11.21 1.48 4.95
C HIS A 99 12.00 0.29 5.50
N PRO A 100 11.45 -0.94 5.59
CA PRO A 100 12.21 -2.11 6.05
C PRO A 100 13.35 -2.49 5.11
N LEU A 101 13.18 -2.29 3.81
CA LEU A 101 14.19 -2.66 2.83
C LEU A 101 15.37 -1.67 2.84
N LEU A 102 15.10 -0.36 2.95
CA LEU A 102 16.13 0.68 3.12
C LEU A 102 16.86 0.55 4.46
N THR A 103 16.15 0.23 5.54
CA THR A 103 16.80 0.00 6.84
C THR A 103 17.69 -1.26 6.82
N MET A 104 17.25 -2.35 6.20
CA MET A 104 18.09 -3.53 5.96
C MET A 104 19.33 -3.20 5.13
N ILE A 105 19.16 -2.52 3.99
CA ILE A 105 20.29 -2.09 3.14
C ILE A 105 21.24 -1.19 3.93
N GLY A 106 20.71 -0.22 4.66
CA GLY A 106 21.49 0.70 5.48
C GLY A 106 22.32 -0.03 6.54
N VAL A 107 21.73 -1.01 7.23
CA VAL A 107 22.45 -1.83 8.23
C VAL A 107 23.52 -2.68 7.57
N VAL A 108 23.22 -3.38 6.47
CA VAL A 108 24.21 -4.20 5.75
C VAL A 108 25.37 -3.34 5.27
N VAL A 109 25.09 -2.18 4.66
CA VAL A 109 26.12 -1.24 4.19
C VAL A 109 26.95 -0.73 5.36
N ALA A 110 26.32 -0.28 6.45
CA ALA A 110 27.03 0.21 7.63
C ALA A 110 27.96 -0.86 8.20
N VAL A 111 27.50 -2.11 8.33
CA VAL A 111 28.33 -3.20 8.84
C VAL A 111 29.49 -3.52 7.89
N VAL A 112 29.25 -3.62 6.58
CA VAL A 112 30.31 -3.84 5.59
C VAL A 112 31.36 -2.74 5.64
N VAL A 113 30.95 -1.47 5.76
CA VAL A 113 31.85 -0.32 5.87
C VAL A 113 32.68 -0.40 7.15
N ILE A 114 32.06 -0.64 8.30
CA ILE A 114 32.75 -0.77 9.59
C ILE A 114 33.80 -1.88 9.51
N LEU A 115 33.42 -3.06 9.03
CA LEU A 115 34.33 -4.22 8.94
C LEU A 115 35.51 -3.95 8.00
N ARG A 116 35.26 -3.29 6.86
CA ARG A 116 36.31 -2.91 5.91
C ARG A 116 37.27 -1.87 6.48
N VAL A 117 36.76 -0.87 7.22
CA VAL A 117 37.59 0.15 7.88
C VAL A 117 38.42 -0.45 9.01
N SER A 118 37.85 -1.40 9.76
CA SER A 118 38.54 -2.08 10.86
C SER A 118 39.59 -3.09 10.38
N GLY A 119 39.64 -3.43 9.09
CA GLY A 119 40.63 -4.35 8.53
C GLY A 119 40.46 -5.82 8.97
N HIS A 120 39.30 -6.19 9.50
CA HIS A 120 39.04 -7.54 9.98
C HIS A 120 38.62 -8.48 8.84
N GLY A 121 39.09 -9.73 8.87
CA GLY A 121 38.61 -10.78 7.99
C GLY A 121 37.20 -11.22 8.37
N PHE A 122 36.41 -11.71 7.41
CA PHE A 122 35.13 -12.33 7.75
C PHE A 122 35.35 -13.81 8.10
N ALA A 123 35.01 -14.19 9.34
CA ALA A 123 34.86 -15.61 9.67
C ALA A 123 33.66 -16.19 8.90
N ALA A 124 33.93 -17.08 7.94
CA ALA A 124 32.95 -17.71 7.05
C ALA A 124 31.64 -18.22 7.71
N PRO A 125 31.64 -18.89 8.88
CA PRO A 125 30.41 -19.44 9.44
C PRO A 125 29.38 -18.38 9.86
N TRP A 126 29.82 -17.23 10.37
CA TRP A 126 28.91 -16.17 10.83
C TRP A 126 28.32 -15.35 9.68
N LEU A 127 29.06 -15.24 8.57
CA LEU A 127 28.56 -14.63 7.34
C LEU A 127 27.41 -15.46 6.74
N ILE A 128 27.52 -16.79 6.79
CA ILE A 128 26.45 -17.71 6.37
C ILE A 128 25.20 -17.53 7.25
N VAL A 129 25.37 -17.41 8.57
CA VAL A 129 24.25 -17.14 9.50
C VAL A 129 23.58 -15.80 9.17
N GLY A 130 24.37 -14.74 8.97
CA GLY A 130 23.85 -13.42 8.59
C GLY A 130 23.04 -13.46 7.29
N ILE A 131 23.59 -14.06 6.24
CA ILE A 131 22.90 -14.23 4.95
C ILE A 131 21.64 -15.08 5.10
N GLY A 132 21.70 -16.19 5.83
CA GLY A 132 20.55 -17.07 6.06
C GLY A 132 19.40 -16.33 6.74
N VAL A 133 19.70 -15.54 7.77
CA VAL A 133 18.70 -14.74 8.49
C VAL A 133 18.13 -13.63 7.60
N LEU A 134 18.93 -13.00 6.73
CA LEU A 134 18.45 -12.03 5.73
C LEU A 134 17.48 -12.68 4.73
N ILE A 135 17.80 -13.88 4.23
CA ILE A 135 16.92 -14.63 3.31
C ILE A 135 15.60 -14.97 3.99
N VAL A 136 15.64 -15.44 5.24
CA VAL A 136 14.42 -15.71 6.03
C VAL A 136 13.60 -14.42 6.22
N GLY A 137 14.25 -13.30 6.51
CA GLY A 137 13.56 -11.99 6.61
C GLY A 137 12.90 -11.57 5.30
N ALA A 138 13.60 -11.70 4.17
CA ALA A 138 13.03 -11.43 2.85
C ALA A 138 11.86 -12.36 2.52
N ALA A 139 11.95 -13.64 2.87
CA ALA A 139 10.87 -14.61 2.70
C ALA A 139 9.64 -14.26 3.55
N VAL A 140 9.83 -13.81 4.80
CA VAL A 140 8.74 -13.34 5.67
C VAL A 140 8.05 -12.12 5.04
N VAL A 141 8.80 -11.15 4.53
CA VAL A 141 8.22 -10.00 3.82
C VAL A 141 7.45 -10.46 2.58
N TRP A 142 8.04 -11.32 1.76
CA TRP A 142 7.39 -11.82 0.55
C TRP A 142 6.09 -12.58 0.84
N LEU A 143 6.12 -13.49 1.82
CA LEU A 143 4.94 -14.24 2.27
C LEU A 143 3.88 -13.30 2.87
N SER A 144 4.29 -12.24 3.58
CA SER A 144 3.35 -11.27 4.17
C SER A 144 2.46 -10.56 3.15
N GLN A 145 2.93 -10.47 1.91
CA GLN A 145 2.26 -9.80 0.80
C GLN A 145 1.42 -10.77 -0.04
N SER A 146 1.64 -12.07 0.07
CA SER A 146 1.00 -13.06 -0.79
C SER A 146 -0.41 -13.42 -0.30
N PRO A 147 -1.47 -13.15 -1.09
CA PRO A 147 -2.83 -13.55 -0.73
C PRO A 147 -2.98 -15.08 -0.68
N TYR A 148 -2.14 -15.82 -1.40
CA TYR A 148 -2.10 -17.29 -1.34
C TYR A 148 -1.44 -17.79 -0.06
N ALA A 149 -0.39 -17.11 0.42
CA ALA A 149 0.27 -17.47 1.67
C ALA A 149 -0.66 -17.32 2.88
N ALA A 150 -1.64 -16.42 2.84
CA ALA A 150 -2.63 -16.24 3.90
C ALA A 150 -3.45 -17.49 4.21
N ARG A 151 -3.63 -18.39 3.24
CA ARG A 151 -4.32 -19.68 3.48
C ARG A 151 -3.49 -20.64 4.33
N TRP A 152 -2.16 -20.62 4.17
CA TRP A 152 -1.26 -21.58 4.79
C TRP A 152 -0.60 -21.04 6.06
N LEU A 153 -0.37 -19.72 6.10
CA LEU A 153 0.33 -19.03 7.18
C LEU A 153 -0.42 -17.73 7.54
N PRO A 154 -1.63 -17.83 8.13
CA PRO A 154 -2.48 -16.67 8.41
C PRO A 154 -1.83 -15.66 9.36
N SER A 155 -0.92 -16.09 10.25
CA SER A 155 -0.17 -15.20 11.13
C SER A 155 0.82 -14.31 10.36
N LEU A 156 1.53 -14.87 9.39
CA LEU A 156 2.59 -14.18 8.63
C LEU A 156 2.05 -13.40 7.42
N ALA A 157 1.00 -13.92 6.75
CA ALA A 157 0.39 -13.35 5.55
C ALA A 157 -0.89 -12.53 5.82
N SER A 158 -1.07 -12.08 7.06
CA SER A 158 -2.24 -11.32 7.50
C SER A 158 -2.32 -9.91 6.90
N LEU A 159 -1.20 -9.28 6.54
CA LEU A 159 -1.20 -7.88 6.09
C LEU A 159 -1.88 -7.72 4.73
N GLY A 160 -1.40 -8.40 3.69
CA GLY A 160 -1.98 -8.32 2.34
C GLY A 160 -3.43 -8.83 2.31
N TYR A 161 -3.73 -9.88 3.08
CA TYR A 161 -5.09 -10.38 3.24
C TYR A 161 -6.02 -9.34 3.85
N HIS A 162 -5.67 -8.75 5.00
CA HIS A 162 -6.55 -7.77 5.65
C HIS A 162 -6.68 -6.48 4.84
N MET A 163 -5.61 -6.03 4.15
CA MET A 163 -5.73 -4.88 3.24
C MET A 163 -6.69 -5.17 2.08
N SER A 164 -6.58 -6.33 1.42
CA SER A 164 -7.47 -6.69 0.32
C SER A 164 -8.92 -6.86 0.78
N GLN A 165 -9.16 -7.47 1.94
CA GLN A 165 -10.52 -7.59 2.50
C GLN A 165 -11.08 -6.22 2.89
N SER A 166 -10.29 -5.34 3.51
CA SER A 166 -10.71 -3.97 3.84
C SER A 166 -11.22 -3.25 2.58
N GLN A 167 -10.43 -3.26 1.50
CA GLN A 167 -10.81 -2.62 0.24
C GLN A 167 -12.04 -3.28 -0.41
N ARG A 168 -12.16 -4.61 -0.32
CA ARG A 168 -13.32 -5.34 -0.81
C ARG A 168 -14.60 -4.90 -0.10
N PHE A 169 -14.59 -4.83 1.23
CA PHE A 169 -15.76 -4.42 2.00
C PHE A 169 -16.05 -2.91 1.90
N GLU A 170 -15.04 -2.08 1.71
CA GLU A 170 -15.23 -0.64 1.46
C GLU A 170 -15.92 -0.41 0.10
N ARG A 171 -15.50 -1.12 -0.96
CA ARG A 171 -16.20 -1.13 -2.26
C ARG A 171 -17.63 -1.66 -2.13
N ALA A 172 -17.84 -2.72 -1.34
CA ALA A 172 -19.16 -3.28 -1.06
C ALA A 172 -20.07 -2.27 -0.34
N ALA A 173 -19.54 -1.55 0.66
CA ALA A 173 -20.27 -0.52 1.38
C ALA A 173 -20.70 0.64 0.46
N LEU A 174 -19.83 1.05 -0.46
CA LEU A 174 -20.16 2.06 -1.47
C LEU A 174 -21.31 1.58 -2.37
N VAL A 175 -21.22 0.36 -2.87
CA VAL A 175 -22.27 -0.25 -3.69
C VAL A 175 -23.61 -0.31 -2.94
N ALA A 176 -23.60 -0.73 -1.67
CA ALA A 176 -24.79 -0.79 -0.82
C ALA A 176 -25.40 0.60 -0.58
N ARG A 177 -24.56 1.60 -0.25
CA ARG A 177 -24.98 3.00 -0.03
C ARG A 177 -25.74 3.56 -1.23
N TRP A 178 -25.23 3.29 -2.44
CA TRP A 178 -25.77 3.81 -3.67
C TRP A 178 -26.86 2.93 -4.29
N ARG A 179 -27.13 1.75 -3.71
CA ARG A 179 -28.11 0.75 -4.19
C ARG A 179 -27.97 0.47 -5.68
N LEU A 180 -26.75 0.21 -6.12
CA LEU A 180 -26.46 0.00 -7.54
C LEU A 180 -27.21 -1.24 -8.08
N PRO A 181 -27.77 -1.17 -9.30
CA PRO A 181 -28.40 -2.32 -9.94
C PRO A 181 -27.35 -3.39 -10.29
N GLU A 182 -27.80 -4.64 -10.45
CA GLU A 182 -26.91 -5.80 -10.63
C GLU A 182 -25.97 -5.68 -11.84
N SER A 183 -26.41 -5.00 -12.90
CA SER A 183 -25.60 -4.66 -14.08
C SER A 183 -24.40 -3.74 -13.78
N GLU A 184 -24.47 -2.94 -12.72
CA GLU A 184 -23.43 -1.99 -12.31
C GLU A 184 -22.52 -2.54 -11.18
N LEU A 185 -22.83 -3.73 -10.65
CA LEU A 185 -22.01 -4.37 -9.61
C LEU A 185 -20.66 -4.86 -10.13
N ILE A 186 -20.66 -5.46 -11.32
CA ILE A 186 -19.49 -6.14 -11.89
C ILE A 186 -18.32 -5.16 -12.14
N PRO A 187 -18.51 -3.95 -12.69
CA PRO A 187 -17.41 -2.99 -12.87
C PRO A 187 -16.77 -2.51 -11.56
N VAL A 188 -17.53 -2.48 -10.45
CA VAL A 188 -17.07 -1.95 -9.16
C VAL A 188 -16.45 -3.04 -8.28
N LEU A 189 -17.13 -4.19 -8.20
CA LEU A 189 -16.72 -5.31 -7.34
C LEU A 189 -15.85 -6.34 -8.07
N GLY A 190 -15.90 -6.40 -9.40
CA GLY A 190 -15.16 -7.39 -10.19
C GLY A 190 -15.58 -8.82 -9.84
N SER A 191 -14.60 -9.69 -9.59
CA SER A 191 -14.81 -11.08 -9.17
C SER A 191 -15.56 -11.21 -7.84
N ASP A 192 -15.58 -10.15 -7.02
CA ASP A 192 -16.24 -10.17 -5.71
C ASP A 192 -17.76 -10.05 -5.80
N ALA A 193 -18.31 -9.65 -6.96
CA ALA A 193 -19.74 -9.40 -7.17
C ALA A 193 -20.59 -10.65 -6.89
N ALA A 194 -20.17 -11.82 -7.38
CA ALA A 194 -20.93 -13.07 -7.23
C ALA A 194 -21.09 -13.51 -5.76
N GLY A 195 -20.07 -13.26 -4.93
CA GLY A 195 -20.09 -13.64 -3.52
C GLY A 195 -20.80 -12.63 -2.61
N LEU A 196 -20.90 -11.37 -3.03
CA LEU A 196 -21.45 -10.28 -2.21
C LEU A 196 -22.87 -9.86 -2.62
N GLY A 197 -23.33 -10.24 -3.82
CA GLY A 197 -24.60 -9.77 -4.38
C GLY A 197 -25.82 -10.02 -3.49
N THR A 198 -25.89 -11.15 -2.79
CA THR A 198 -26.99 -11.46 -1.85
C THR A 198 -26.94 -10.63 -0.59
N VAL A 199 -25.74 -10.40 -0.03
CA VAL A 199 -25.51 -9.62 1.18
C VAL A 199 -25.85 -8.14 0.94
N LEU A 200 -25.51 -7.62 -0.23
CA LEU A 200 -25.72 -6.22 -0.61
C LEU A 200 -27.19 -5.81 -0.77
N ARG A 201 -28.11 -6.78 -0.85
CA ARG A 201 -29.56 -6.51 -0.92
C ARG A 201 -30.17 -6.18 0.45
N HIS A 202 -29.45 -6.41 1.56
CA HIS A 202 -29.94 -6.12 2.89
C HIS A 202 -29.94 -4.60 3.17
N PRO A 203 -30.97 -4.03 3.84
CA PRO A 203 -31.02 -2.60 4.14
C PRO A 203 -29.84 -2.11 5.02
N GLU A 204 -29.26 -3.00 5.82
CA GLU A 204 -28.12 -2.70 6.69
C GLU A 204 -26.74 -3.05 6.08
N ALA A 205 -26.70 -3.46 4.80
CA ALA A 205 -25.49 -3.94 4.17
C ALA A 205 -24.36 -2.89 4.17
N GLU A 206 -24.68 -1.60 4.00
CA GLU A 206 -23.69 -0.53 4.07
C GLU A 206 -22.99 -0.48 5.44
N HIS A 207 -23.77 -0.51 6.52
CA HIS A 207 -23.23 -0.42 7.87
C HIS A 207 -22.37 -1.64 8.21
N HIS A 208 -22.87 -2.84 7.88
CA HIS A 208 -22.14 -4.08 8.12
C HIS A 208 -20.83 -4.16 7.32
N CYS A 209 -20.86 -3.80 6.03
CA CYS A 209 -19.65 -3.75 5.21
C CYS A 209 -18.65 -2.70 5.71
N ARG A 210 -19.09 -1.54 6.20
CA ARG A 210 -18.18 -0.57 6.84
C ARG A 210 -17.54 -1.12 8.10
N GLN A 211 -18.31 -1.74 8.99
CA GLN A 211 -17.74 -2.36 10.19
C GLN A 211 -16.69 -3.42 9.86
N LEU A 212 -16.94 -4.26 8.84
CA LEU A 212 -15.97 -5.25 8.39
C LEU A 212 -14.73 -4.61 7.76
N ALA A 213 -14.89 -3.55 6.97
CA ALA A 213 -13.78 -2.79 6.42
C ALA A 213 -12.91 -2.21 7.55
N ASP A 214 -13.51 -1.56 8.55
CA ASP A 214 -12.81 -0.98 9.70
C ASP A 214 -12.10 -2.04 10.55
N TYR A 215 -12.74 -3.20 10.76
CA TYR A 215 -12.15 -4.34 11.45
C TYR A 215 -10.88 -4.81 10.72
N HIS A 216 -10.97 -5.00 9.40
CA HIS A 216 -9.84 -5.46 8.59
C HIS A 216 -8.75 -4.40 8.46
N ALA A 217 -9.09 -3.11 8.33
CA ALA A 217 -8.13 -2.02 8.36
C ALA A 217 -7.35 -2.02 9.69
N SER A 218 -8.06 -2.15 10.83
CA SER A 218 -7.45 -2.24 12.16
C SER A 218 -6.58 -3.49 12.31
N ALA A 219 -7.01 -4.63 11.75
CA ALA A 219 -6.24 -5.86 11.74
C ALA A 219 -4.97 -5.75 10.89
N ALA A 220 -5.03 -5.07 9.73
CA ALA A 220 -3.88 -4.78 8.89
C ALA A 220 -2.85 -3.91 9.64
N VAL A 221 -3.31 -2.89 10.39
CA VAL A 221 -2.43 -2.06 11.22
C VAL A 221 -1.73 -2.90 12.31
N ARG A 222 -2.47 -3.79 12.99
CA ARG A 222 -1.88 -4.72 13.98
C ARG A 222 -0.86 -5.67 13.35
N SER A 223 -1.20 -6.26 12.21
CA SER A 223 -0.32 -7.13 11.44
C SER A 223 0.96 -6.41 11.01
N ARG A 224 0.85 -5.17 10.50
CA ARG A 224 2.01 -4.33 10.16
C ARG A 224 2.93 -4.11 11.37
N ARG A 225 2.37 -3.77 12.54
CA ARG A 225 3.17 -3.61 13.76
C ARG A 225 3.88 -4.90 14.16
N HIS A 226 3.22 -6.05 14.02
CA HIS A 226 3.83 -7.35 14.29
C HIS A 226 4.97 -7.67 13.32
N MET A 227 4.76 -7.41 12.03
CA MET A 227 5.79 -7.58 10.99
C MET A 227 7.01 -6.70 11.24
N VAL A 228 6.81 -5.43 11.61
CA VAL A 228 7.91 -4.53 11.98
C VAL A 228 8.71 -5.09 13.16
N ARG A 229 8.07 -5.63 14.20
CA ARG A 229 8.78 -6.25 15.33
C ARG A 229 9.59 -7.48 14.92
N ILE A 230 9.03 -8.34 14.07
CA ILE A 230 9.74 -9.51 13.54
C ILE A 230 10.98 -9.05 12.76
N LEU A 231 10.82 -8.07 11.86
CA LEU A 231 11.93 -7.53 11.06
C LEU A 231 12.99 -6.87 11.93
N SER A 232 12.62 -6.11 12.95
CA SER A 232 13.57 -5.55 13.92
C SER A 232 14.34 -6.64 14.66
N GLY A 233 13.69 -7.74 15.05
CA GLY A 233 14.34 -8.89 15.67
C GLY A 233 15.36 -9.56 14.73
N ILE A 234 14.99 -9.73 13.45
CA ILE A 234 15.88 -10.27 12.41
C ILE A 234 17.12 -9.38 12.24
N VAL A 235 16.93 -8.06 12.14
CA VAL A 235 18.03 -7.10 12.06
C VAL A 235 18.95 -7.20 13.28
N TYR A 236 18.37 -7.34 14.48
CA TYR A 236 19.15 -7.48 15.72
C TYR A 236 20.00 -8.76 15.72
N VAL A 237 19.44 -9.88 15.25
CA VAL A 237 20.17 -11.16 15.12
C VAL A 237 21.29 -11.06 14.08
N VAL A 238 21.03 -10.44 12.92
CA VAL A 238 22.05 -10.22 11.87
C VAL A 238 23.18 -9.35 12.40
N ALA A 239 22.85 -8.23 13.06
CA ALA A 239 23.84 -7.34 13.65
C ALA A 239 24.69 -8.06 14.71
N GLY A 240 24.06 -8.86 15.59
CA GLY A 240 24.76 -9.66 16.59
C GLY A 240 25.68 -10.72 15.98
N ALA A 241 25.24 -11.44 14.95
CA ALA A 241 26.05 -12.41 14.22
C ALA A 241 27.28 -11.76 13.56
N LEU A 242 27.10 -10.56 12.99
CA LEU A 242 28.20 -9.81 12.37
C LEU A 242 29.19 -9.29 13.42
N LEU A 243 28.72 -8.80 14.57
CA LEU A 243 29.59 -8.41 15.68
C LEU A 243 30.40 -9.59 16.21
N LEU A 244 29.78 -10.76 16.38
CA LEU A 244 30.47 -11.98 16.79
C LEU A 244 31.50 -12.42 15.73
N SER A 245 31.16 -12.31 14.44
CA SER A 245 32.10 -12.59 13.34
C SER A 245 33.37 -11.75 13.43
N ALA A 246 33.22 -10.46 13.73
CA ALA A 246 34.32 -9.53 13.87
C ALA A 246 35.17 -9.77 15.14
N ALA A 247 34.54 -10.21 16.23
CA ALA A 247 35.22 -10.39 17.51
C ALA A 247 36.05 -11.69 17.61
N VAL A 248 35.85 -12.66 16.71
CA VAL A 248 36.52 -13.99 16.80
C VAL A 248 38.04 -13.87 16.62
N GLU A 249 38.52 -13.17 15.59
CA GLU A 249 39.95 -12.99 15.32
C GLU A 249 40.71 -12.28 16.47
N PRO A 250 40.25 -11.12 16.99
CA PRO A 250 40.95 -10.45 18.09
C PRO A 250 40.93 -11.24 19.41
N MET A 251 39.86 -12.00 19.69
CA MET A 251 39.80 -12.87 20.87
C MET A 251 40.77 -14.05 20.76
N ALA A 252 40.92 -14.65 19.58
CA ALA A 252 41.89 -15.72 19.35
C ALA A 252 43.33 -15.22 19.57
N GLY A 253 43.68 -14.05 19.01
CA GLY A 253 45.00 -13.44 19.22
C GLY A 253 45.30 -13.09 20.68
N LEU A 254 44.29 -12.66 21.44
CA LEU A 254 44.43 -12.40 22.88
C LEU A 254 44.70 -13.69 23.67
N VAL A 255 43.99 -14.78 23.37
CA VAL A 255 44.17 -16.08 24.02
C VAL A 255 45.56 -16.65 23.72
N ASP A 256 45.99 -16.59 22.46
CA ASP A 256 47.34 -17.04 22.06
C ASP A 256 48.44 -16.24 22.79
N ALA A 257 48.26 -14.92 22.94
CA ALA A 257 49.19 -14.08 23.69
C ALA A 257 49.24 -14.42 25.19
N LEU A 258 48.08 -14.70 25.81
CA LEU A 258 48.00 -15.10 27.22
C LEU A 258 48.64 -16.48 27.46
N CYS A 259 48.43 -17.44 26.57
CA CYS A 259 49.08 -18.74 26.63
C CYS A 259 50.61 -18.61 26.49
N ALA A 260 51.08 -17.82 25.53
CA ALA A 260 52.51 -17.58 25.33
C ALA A 260 53.18 -16.91 26.55
N MET A 261 52.47 -16.05 27.28
CA MET A 261 52.96 -15.46 28.53
C MET A 261 53.08 -16.49 29.66
N ASN A 262 52.13 -17.42 29.76
CA ASN A 262 52.12 -18.45 30.81
C ASN A 262 53.20 -19.53 30.60
N ASP A 263 53.63 -19.76 29.35
CA ASP A 263 54.72 -20.71 29.05
C ASP A 263 56.13 -20.14 29.32
N MET A 264 56.24 -18.84 29.63
CA MET A 264 57.51 -18.18 29.98
C MET A 264 57.78 -18.13 31.49
N GLU A 265 56.81 -18.48 32.33
CA GLU A 265 56.95 -18.63 33.79
C GLU A 265 57.33 -20.06 34.19
#